data_AF-A0A0C2G195-F1
#
_entry.id   AF-A0A0C2G195-F1
#
_cell.length_a   1.000
_cell.length_b   1.000
_cell.length_c   1.000
_cell.angle_alpha   90.00
_cell.angle_beta   90.00
_cell.angle_gamma   90.00
#
_symmetry.space_group_name_H-M   'P 1'
#
loop_
_entity.id
_entity.type
_entity.pdbx_description
1 polymer ?
#
loop_
_entity_poly.entity_id
_entity_poly.type
_entity_poly.pdbx_seq_one_letter_code
_entity_poly.pdbx_strand_id
1 'polypeptide(L)' 'MANGRALIDSLTPGKMVKYCRQKQGGRRALYRVEIWEKAWENFEQFTVTKIRDFFVGMHI' A
#
# COMPACT_ATOMS: atom_id res chain seq x y z
N MET A 1 2.94 -24.85 16.60
CA MET A 1 3.61 -24.18 15.47
C MET A 1 2.56 -23.87 14.42
N ALA A 2 1.97 -22.67 14.44
CA ALA A 2 0.98 -22.27 13.44
C ALA A 2 1.69 -21.60 12.26
N ASN A 3 1.61 -22.22 11.09
CA ASN A 3 2.19 -21.76 9.84
C ASN A 3 1.70 -20.35 9.48
N GLY A 4 2.62 -19.43 9.19
CA GLY A 4 2.35 -18.03 8.80
C GLY A 4 1.51 -17.83 7.53
N ARG A 5 1.03 -18.92 6.92
CA ARG A 5 0.17 -18.92 5.72
C ARG A 5 -1.32 -18.70 6.05
N ALA A 6 -1.77 -18.95 7.28
CA ALA A 6 -3.19 -18.79 7.64
C ALA A 6 -3.61 -17.32 7.91
N LEU A 7 -2.66 -16.41 8.15
CA LEU A 7 -2.97 -15.01 8.47
C LEU A 7 -3.29 -14.17 7.23
N ILE A 8 -2.66 -14.47 6.10
CA ILE A 8 -2.84 -13.74 4.83
C ILE A 8 -4.24 -13.95 4.23
N ASP A 9 -4.79 -15.17 4.33
CA ASP A 9 -6.14 -15.50 3.84
C ASP A 9 -7.26 -14.77 4.60
N SER A 10 -6.95 -14.14 5.74
CA SER A 10 -7.93 -13.43 6.57
C SER A 10 -7.94 -11.92 6.34
N LEU A 11 -7.03 -11.36 5.53
CA LEU A 11 -6.85 -9.93 5.30
C LEU A 11 -7.71 -9.45 4.12
N THR A 12 -8.98 -9.20 4.37
CA THR A 12 -9.84 -8.51 3.40
C THR A 12 -9.49 -7.02 3.33
N PRO A 13 -9.76 -6.31 2.21
CA PRO A 13 -9.58 -4.85 2.15
C PRO A 13 -10.29 -4.12 3.30
N GLY A 14 -11.49 -4.57 3.68
CA GLY A 14 -12.23 -4.01 4.81
C GLY A 14 -11.53 -4.21 6.17
N LYS A 15 -10.85 -5.35 6.39
CA LYS A 15 -10.02 -5.55 7.58
C LYS A 15 -8.75 -4.71 7.53
N MET A 16 -8.11 -4.59 6.37
CA MET A 16 -6.93 -3.75 6.20
C MET A 16 -7.24 -2.29 6.55
N VAL A 17 -8.31 -1.72 5.99
CA VAL A 17 -8.75 -0.34 6.28
C VAL A 17 -9.08 -0.16 7.77
N LYS A 18 -9.72 -1.15 8.41
CA LYS A 18 -10.15 -1.05 9.81
C LYS A 18 -9.01 -1.17 10.82
N TYR A 19 -8.02 -2.04 10.56
CA TYR A 19 -7.01 -2.43 11.55
C TYR A 19 -5.60 -1.90 11.23
N CYS A 20 -5.27 -1.59 9.98
CA CYS A 20 -3.96 -1.05 9.62
C CYS A 20 -3.94 0.47 9.84
N ARG A 21 -3.50 0.89 11.02
CA ARG A 21 -3.24 2.30 11.34
C ARG A 21 -1.80 2.69 10.96
N GLN A 22 -1.60 3.97 10.67
CA GLN A 22 -0.25 4.49 10.46
C GLN A 22 0.61 4.29 11.71
N LYS A 23 1.78 3.67 11.55
CA LYS A 23 2.77 3.54 12.62
C LYS A 23 3.41 4.91 12.89
N GLN A 24 3.40 5.36 14.14
CA GLN A 24 4.17 6.55 14.55
C GLN A 24 5.67 6.30 14.32
N GLY A 25 6.38 7.30 13.79
CA GLY A 25 7.78 7.16 13.37
C GLY A 25 8.01 6.18 12.22
N GLY A 26 6.95 5.74 11.53
CA GLY A 26 7.06 4.88 10.36
C GLY A 26 7.71 5.61 9.17
N ARG A 27 8.36 4.84 8.29
CA ARG A 27 8.89 5.37 7.03
C ARG A 27 7.72 5.78 6.13
N ARG A 28 7.83 6.96 5.51
CA ARG A 28 6.90 7.42 4.49
C ARG A 28 7.65 7.51 3.17
N ALA A 29 6.94 7.42 2.05
CA ALA A 29 7.51 7.62 0.73
C ALA A 29 6.47 8.26 -0.19
N LEU A 30 6.94 9.04 -1.15
CA LEU A 30 6.15 9.58 -2.24
C LEU A 30 6.19 8.62 -3.42
N TYR A 31 5.03 8.31 -3.97
CA TYR A 31 4.89 7.49 -5.17
C TYR A 31 4.14 8.29 -6.25
N ARG A 32 4.54 8.10 -7.51
CA ARG A 32 3.72 8.40 -8.67
C ARG A 32 2.98 7.11 -9.03
N VAL A 33 1.68 7.21 -9.25
CA VAL A 33 0.86 6.10 -9.73
C VAL A 33 0.23 6.55 -11.04
N GLU A 34 0.45 5.77 -12.08
CA GLU A 34 -0.20 5.93 -13.38
C GLU A 34 -1.19 4.78 -13.55
N ILE A 35 -2.44 5.12 -13.85
CA ILE A 35 -3.53 4.16 -14.02
C ILE A 35 -3.93 4.20 -15.49
N TRP A 36 -3.88 3.04 -16.14
CA TRP A 36 -4.34 2.88 -17.51
C TRP A 36 -5.53 1.93 -17.54
N GLU A 37 -6.69 2.49 -17.81
CA GLU A 37 -7.94 1.75 -17.93
C GLU A 37 -8.41 1.72 -19.38
N LYS A 38 -8.96 0.57 -19.76
CA LYS A 38 -9.72 0.39 -20.99
C LYS A 38 -10.98 -0.40 -20.67
N ALA A 39 -12.06 0.33 -20.37
CA ALA A 39 -13.32 -0.29 -19.96
C ALA A 39 -13.88 -1.28 -21.01
N TRP A 40 -13.68 -1.00 -22.29
CA TRP A 40 -14.11 -1.86 -23.39
C TRP A 40 -13.32 -3.19 -23.49
N GLU A 41 -12.14 -3.26 -22.90
CA GLU A 41 -11.30 -4.47 -22.82
C GLU A 41 -11.37 -5.13 -21.44
N ASN A 42 -12.16 -4.57 -20.50
CA ASN A 42 -12.12 -4.95 -19.08
C ASN A 42 -10.68 -5.02 -18.55
N PHE A 43 -9.88 -4.00 -18.90
CA PHE A 43 -8.46 -3.93 -18.63
C PHE A 43 -8.15 -2.74 -17.73
N GLU A 44 -7.30 -3.01 -16.73
CA GLU A 44 -6.75 -2.01 -15.83
C GLU A 44 -5.29 -2.37 -15.54
N GLN A 45 -4.40 -1.39 -15.67
CA GLN A 45 -2.99 -1.53 -15.36
C GLN A 45 -2.54 -0.37 -14.48
N PHE A 46 -1.78 -0.70 -13.44
CA PHE A 46 -1.16 0.27 -12.54
C PHE A 46 0.35 0.25 -12.73
N THR A 47 0.92 1.42 -13.03
CA THR A 47 2.36 1.64 -13.01
C THR A 47 2.70 2.48 -11.78
N VAL A 48 3.42 1.87 -10.82
CA VAL A 48 3.78 2.52 -9.56
C VAL A 48 5.27 2.81 -9.54
N THR A 49 5.63 4.10 -9.46
CA THR A 49 7.01 4.55 -9.40
C THR A 49 7.28 5.25 -8.07
N LYS A 50 8.25 4.76 -7.30
CA LYS A 50 8.69 5.43 -6.08
C LYS A 50 9.49 6.68 -6.46
N ILE A 51 9.06 7.84 -5.98
CA ILE A 51 9.76 9.11 -6.20
C ILE A 51 10.86 9.29 -5.14
N ARG A 52 10.52 9.22 -3.84
CA ARG A 52 11.48 9.37 -2.73
C ARG A 52 10.94 8.87 -1.40
N ASP A 53 11.83 8.60 -0.45
CA ASP A 53 11.48 8.42 0.97
C ASP A 53 11.33 9.77 1.69
N PHE A 54 10.50 9.79 2.72
CA PHE A 54 10.40 10.87 3.70
C PHE A 54 10.76 10.32 5.09
N PHE A 55 11.74 10.94 5.73
CA PHE A 55 12.06 10.71 7.12
C PHE A 55 11.26 11.68 7.98
N VAL A 56 10.19 11.19 8.62
CA VAL A 56 9.43 11.99 9.58
C VAL A 56 10.22 12.02 10.88
N GLY A 57 11.04 13.05 11.05
CA GLY A 57 11.95 13.22 12.19
C GLY A 57 12.88 14.43 12.10
N MET A 58 13.02 15.09 10.93
CA MET A 58 13.74 16.36 10.86
C MET A 58 12.78 17.53 11.10
N HIS A 59 12.68 17.94 12.36
CA HIS A 59 12.23 19.29 12.71
C HIS A 59 13.23 20.27 12.08
N ILE A 60 12.73 21.16 11.22
CA ILE A 60 13.43 22.38 10.83
C ILE A 60 13.13 23.42 11.90
#